data_AF-A0A927CJJ5-F1
#
_entry.id   AF-A0A927CJJ5-F1
#
_cell.length_a   1.000
_cell.length_b   1.000
_cell.length_c   1.000
_cell.angle_alpha   90.00
_cell.angle_beta   90.00
_cell.angle_gamma   90.00
#
_symmetry.space_group_name_H-M   'P 1'
#
loop_
_entity.id
_entity.type
_entity.pdbx_description
1 polymer ?
#
loop_
_entity_poly.entity_id
_entity_poly.type
_entity_poly.pdbx_seq_one_letter_code
_entity_poly.pdbx_strand_id
1 'polypeptide(L)' 'MGRRRSPIIRTCQLEGCGERHYSKGFCKKHYHRDRRQQRKEETVITKETRLAGREQ' A
#
# COMPACT_ATOMS: atom_id res chain seq x y z
N MET A 1 34.62 -5.97 5.96
CA MET A 1 33.61 -6.94 6.45
C MET A 1 32.22 -6.48 6.00
N GLY A 2 31.55 -7.25 5.12
CA GLY A 2 30.34 -6.84 4.40
C GLY A 2 29.08 -6.76 5.28
N ARG A 3 28.25 -5.75 4.99
CA ARG A 3 27.07 -5.34 5.78
C ARG A 3 26.05 -6.48 5.89
N ARG A 4 25.68 -6.86 7.12
CA ARG A 4 24.59 -7.80 7.40
C ARG A 4 23.29 -7.20 6.87
N ARG A 5 22.76 -7.75 5.78
CA ARG A 5 21.50 -7.30 5.18
C ARG A 5 20.37 -7.87 6.04
N SER A 6 19.73 -7.00 6.84
CA SER A 6 18.64 -7.41 7.72
C SER A 6 17.44 -7.92 6.92
N PRO A 7 16.76 -9.00 7.35
CA PRO A 7 15.59 -9.52 6.66
C PRO A 7 14.41 -8.56 6.82
N ILE A 8 13.99 -7.95 5.72
CA ILE A 8 12.82 -7.07 5.70
C ILE A 8 11.59 -7.98 5.81
N ILE A 9 10.99 -8.05 7.00
CA ILE A 9 9.70 -8.72 7.18
C ILE A 9 8.66 -7.86 6.46
N ARG A 10 8.19 -8.35 5.32
CA ARG A 10 7.12 -7.68 4.57
C ARG A 10 5.77 -8.19 5.07
N THR A 11 4.92 -7.27 5.50
CA THR A 11 3.51 -7.51 5.79
C THR A 11 2.67 -7.07 4.59
N CYS A 12 1.40 -7.43 4.60
CA CYS A 12 0.45 -6.94 3.60
C CYS A 12 0.38 -5.40 3.66
N GLN A 13 0.43 -4.74 2.50
CA GLN A 13 0.30 -3.28 2.40
C GLN A 13 -1.13 -2.75 2.59
N LEU A 14 -2.12 -3.66 2.55
CA LEU A 14 -3.53 -3.31 2.70
C LEU A 14 -3.80 -2.79 4.12
N GLU A 15 -4.40 -1.59 4.22
CA GLU A 15 -4.74 -0.99 5.51
C GLU A 15 -5.62 -1.93 6.34
N GLY A 16 -5.20 -2.21 7.57
CA GLY A 16 -5.85 -3.18 8.46
C GLY A 16 -5.45 -4.65 8.26
N CYS A 17 -4.50 -4.97 7.37
CA CYS A 17 -4.00 -6.33 7.18
C CYS A 17 -2.58 -6.53 7.74
N GLY A 18 -2.47 -7.19 8.90
CA GLY A 18 -1.19 -7.59 9.49
C GLY A 18 -0.65 -8.95 9.00
N GLU A 19 -1.23 -9.55 7.96
CA GLU A 19 -0.78 -10.87 7.49
C GLU A 19 0.57 -10.82 6.78
N ARG A 20 1.30 -11.94 6.82
CA ARG A 20 2.60 -12.08 6.13
C ARG A 20 2.42 -11.87 4.63
N HIS A 21 3.32 -11.08 4.05
CA HIS A 21 3.38 -10.84 2.60
C HIS A 21 3.62 -12.16 1.87
N TYR A 22 2.76 -12.49 0.91
CA TYR A 22 2.88 -13.65 0.04
C TYR A 22 3.55 -13.29 -1.30
N SER A 23 3.03 -12.28 -2.01
CA SER A 23 3.59 -11.79 -3.29
C SER A 23 3.04 -10.40 -3.64
N LYS A 24 3.82 -9.58 -4.37
CA LYS A 24 3.46 -8.21 -4.80
C LYS A 24 3.02 -7.20 -3.71
N GLY A 25 3.49 -7.33 -2.47
CA GLY A 25 3.08 -6.51 -1.33
C GLY A 25 1.79 -6.98 -0.62
N PHE A 26 1.17 -8.08 -1.06
CA PHE A 26 -0.12 -8.56 -0.52
C PHE A 26 -0.01 -9.95 0.13
N CYS A 27 -0.84 -10.20 1.15
CA CYS A 27 -1.02 -11.55 1.70
C CYS A 27 -1.73 -12.46 0.69
N LYS A 28 -1.75 -13.78 0.90
CA LYS A 28 -2.36 -14.74 -0.05
C LYS A 28 -3.84 -14.42 -0.32
N LYS A 29 -4.61 -14.06 0.72
CA LYS A 29 -6.03 -13.70 0.59
C LYS A 29 -6.21 -12.45 -0.25
N HIS A 30 -5.44 -11.41 0.05
CA HIS A 30 -5.49 -10.15 -0.68
C HIS A 30 -4.94 -10.28 -2.09
N TYR A 31 -3.90 -11.08 -2.33
CA TYR A 31 -3.42 -11.35 -3.69
C TYR A 31 -4.51 -11.99 -4.57
N HIS A 32 -5.28 -12.95 -4.05
CA HIS A 32 -6.37 -13.58 -4.80
C HIS A 32 -7.61 -12.69 -4.96
N ARG A 33 -7.86 -11.79 -4.01
CA ARG A 33 -8.95 -10.81 -4.07
C ARG A 33 -8.59 -9.64 -4.99
N ASP A 34 -7.39 -9.09 -4.82
CA ASP A 34 -6.79 -8.06 -5.66
C ASP A 34 -6.76 -8.50 -7.12
N ARG A 35 -6.31 -9.72 -7.44
CA ARG A 35 -6.37 -10.25 -8.83
C ARG A 35 -7.77 -10.18 -9.46
N ARG A 36 -8.84 -10.14 -8.64
CA ARG A 36 -10.23 -9.95 -9.08
C ARG A 36 -10.71 -8.49 -8.98
N GLN A 37 -10.00 -7.62 -8.26
CA GLN A 37 -10.42 -6.28 -7.85
C GLN A 37 -9.53 -5.10 -8.31
N GLN A 38 -8.44 -5.31 -9.08
CA GLN A 38 -7.36 -4.36 -9.48
C GLN A 38 -7.74 -2.98 -10.10
N ARG A 39 -8.94 -2.43 -9.87
CA ARG A 39 -9.42 -1.18 -10.49
C ARG A 39 -9.62 -0.01 -9.52
N LYS A 40 -9.49 -0.16 -8.18
CA LYS A 40 -10.06 0.86 -7.27
C LYS A 40 -9.11 1.66 -6.37
N GLU A 41 -7.79 1.52 -6.43
CA GLU A 41 -6.91 2.16 -5.45
C GLU A 41 -5.88 3.16 -6.02
N GLU A 42 -6.18 3.83 -7.14
CA GLU A 42 -5.29 4.88 -7.70
C GLU A 42 -5.84 6.32 -7.61
N THR A 43 -7.08 6.57 -7.17
CA THR A 43 -7.70 7.90 -7.40
C THR A 43 -8.21 8.66 -6.17
N VAL A 44 -7.65 8.40 -4.98
CA VAL A 44 -8.03 9.17 -3.76
C VAL A 44 -6.92 10.12 -3.27
N ILE A 45 -5.71 10.05 -3.82
CA ILE A 45 -4.63 10.97 -3.46
C ILE A 45 -4.39 11.89 -4.67
N THR A 46 -4.96 13.10 -4.63
CA THR A 46 -4.60 14.32 -5.43
C THR A 46 -5.76 15.31 -5.64
N LYS A 47 -6.89 15.21 -4.91
CA LYS A 47 -7.97 16.22 -5.03
C LYS A 47 -8.05 17.23 -3.88
N GLU A 48 -7.21 17.11 -2.86
CA GLU A 48 -7.40 17.87 -1.61
C GLU A 48 -6.33 18.93 -1.33
N THR A 49 -5.98 19.75 -2.33
CA THR A 49 -5.40 21.07 -2.01
C THR A 49 -5.64 22.09 -3.13
N ARG A 50 -6.91 22.50 -3.35
CA ARG A 50 -7.25 23.71 -4.12
C ARG A 50 -7.98 24.78 -3.30
N LEU A 51 -7.91 24.74 -1.97
CA LEU A 51 -8.58 25.70 -1.09
C LEU A 51 -7.70 26.07 0.12
N ALA A 52 -6.48 26.52 -0.13
CA ALA A 52 -5.97 27.69 0.58
C ALA A 52 -6.31 28.86 -0.36
N GLY A 53 -7.44 29.53 -0.18
CA GLY A 53 -7.56 30.49 0.92
C GLY A 53 -6.88 31.78 0.48
N ARG A 54 -7.47 32.43 -0.54
CA ARG A 54 -7.11 33.78 -0.98
C ARG A 54 -7.71 34.71 0.07
N GLU A 55 -6.99 34.90 1.18
CA GLU A 55 -7.38 35.85 2.22
C GLU A 55 -7.02 37.26 1.75
N GLN A 56 -7.96 38.18 1.94
CA GLN A 56 -7.95 39.56 1.47
C GLN A 56 -7.03 40.46 2.30
#